data_AF-H6L5C0-F1
#
_entry.id   AF-H6L5C0-F1
#
_cell.length_a   1.000
_cell.length_b   1.000
_cell.length_c   1.000
_cell.angle_alpha   90.00
_cell.angle_beta   90.00
_cell.angle_gamma   90.00
#
_symmetry.space_group_name_H-M   'P 1'
#
loop_
_entity.id
_entity.type
_entity.pdbx_description
1 polymer ?
#
loop_
_entity_poly.entity_id
_entity_poly.type
_entity_poly.pdbx_seq_one_letter_code
_entity_poly.pdbx_strand_id
1 'polypeptide(L)'
;MYLYTPPHFSTHSIHKLAIPQPFCPMKIYSFFWGLLALSLVSCQSTPKSSTNDELASFPEKEFVKVVAYDYESMQGDYILNENGVRHPSVKAEKELTEEQQKLLLSTLNSKNSYGGSVTRCFYPRLGFVFYNAADEPVGQVSICFQCNQQVAGPQIPAQEALLAEGQPIGYSPLGREKLLELCQSLGFSNCNE
;
A
#
# COMPACT_ATOMS: atom_id res chain seq x y z
N MET A 1 13.72 -37.60 -20.29
CA MET A 1 14.63 -36.48 -20.63
C MET A 1 13.93 -35.68 -21.72
N TYR A 2 13.12 -34.68 -21.33
CA TYR A 2 12.37 -33.85 -22.27
C TYR A 2 13.11 -32.53 -22.44
N LEU A 3 13.56 -32.26 -23.67
CA LEU A 3 14.26 -31.04 -24.06
C LEU A 3 13.22 -29.94 -24.31
N TYR A 4 13.24 -28.92 -23.47
CA TYR A 4 12.42 -27.72 -23.61
C TYR A 4 13.16 -26.72 -24.51
N THR A 5 12.54 -26.31 -25.62
CA THR A 5 13.05 -25.23 -26.48
C THR A 5 12.26 -23.95 -26.20
N PRO A 6 12.94 -22.80 -25.98
CA PRO A 6 12.25 -21.53 -25.72
C PRO A 6 11.76 -20.86 -27.02
N PRO A 7 10.66 -20.10 -26.99
CA PRO A 7 10.16 -19.38 -28.16
C PRO A 7 10.91 -18.06 -28.40
N HIS A 8 11.16 -17.78 -29.67
CA HIS A 8 11.69 -16.52 -30.20
C HIS A 8 10.68 -15.38 -30.03
N PHE A 9 11.08 -14.29 -29.38
CA PHE A 9 10.30 -13.05 -29.33
C PHE A 9 10.81 -12.06 -30.39
N SER A 10 9.90 -11.62 -31.25
CA SER A 10 10.09 -10.61 -32.29
C SER A 10 9.90 -9.20 -31.71
N THR A 11 10.85 -8.30 -31.94
CA THR A 11 10.81 -6.91 -31.45
C THR A 11 10.08 -6.00 -32.46
N HIS A 12 8.87 -5.56 -32.11
CA HIS A 12 8.18 -4.50 -32.84
C HIS A 12 8.51 -3.11 -32.27
N SER A 13 8.85 -2.22 -33.21
CA SER A 13 9.21 -0.81 -33.05
C SER A 13 8.03 0.04 -32.55
N ILE A 14 8.25 0.88 -31.53
CA ILE A 14 7.25 1.83 -31.01
C ILE A 14 7.56 3.23 -31.54
N HIS A 15 6.64 3.76 -32.34
CA HIS A 15 6.60 5.16 -32.78
C HIS A 15 6.30 6.08 -31.58
N LYS A 16 7.18 7.08 -31.37
CA LYS A 16 6.94 8.23 -30.49
C LYS A 16 5.85 9.13 -31.07
N LEU A 17 4.73 9.25 -30.37
CA LEU A 17 3.73 10.31 -30.59
C LEU A 17 3.91 11.40 -29.52
N ALA A 18 4.06 12.64 -29.99
CA ALA A 18 4.21 13.83 -29.18
C ALA A 18 2.86 14.28 -28.59
N ILE A 19 2.85 14.66 -27.31
CA ILE A 19 1.69 15.22 -26.61
C ILE A 19 1.91 16.74 -26.43
N PRO A 20 0.95 17.59 -26.82
CA PRO A 20 1.07 19.05 -26.71
C PRO A 20 0.84 19.55 -25.28
N GLN A 21 1.54 20.64 -24.93
CA GLN A 21 1.51 21.33 -23.65
C GLN A 21 0.23 22.16 -23.47
N PRO A 22 -0.35 22.28 -22.26
CA PRO A 22 -1.47 23.17 -22.00
C PRO A 22 -1.03 24.61 -21.71
N PHE A 23 -1.70 25.54 -22.39
CA PHE A 23 -1.65 26.99 -22.18
C PHE A 23 -2.30 27.38 -20.85
N CYS A 24 -1.63 28.24 -20.07
CA CYS A 24 -2.15 28.82 -18.84
C CYS A 24 -2.43 30.32 -19.04
N PRO A 25 -3.65 30.84 -18.77
CA PRO A 25 -3.97 32.24 -19.00
C PRO A 25 -3.45 33.16 -17.89
N MET A 26 -2.84 34.26 -18.32
CA MET A 26 -2.23 35.31 -17.51
C MET A 26 -3.31 36.31 -17.05
N LYS A 27 -3.51 36.47 -15.73
CA LYS A 27 -4.38 37.52 -15.16
C LYS A 27 -3.60 38.83 -15.05
N ILE A 28 -4.13 39.86 -15.70
CA ILE A 28 -3.67 41.26 -15.67
C ILE A 28 -4.15 41.87 -14.35
N TYR A 29 -3.21 42.34 -13.51
CA TYR A 29 -3.53 43.17 -12.35
C TYR A 29 -3.10 44.62 -12.62
N SER A 30 -4.06 45.51 -12.38
CA SER A 30 -4.00 46.93 -12.65
C SER A 30 -3.16 47.67 -11.61
N PHE A 31 -2.32 48.58 -12.10
CA PHE A 31 -1.51 49.56 -11.37
C PHE A 31 -2.38 50.46 -10.48
N PHE A 32 -1.99 50.62 -9.21
CA PHE A 32 -2.32 51.80 -8.41
C PHE A 32 -1.06 52.26 -7.67
N TRP A 33 -0.63 53.48 -8.01
CA TRP A 33 0.47 54.22 -7.39
C TRP A 33 0.01 54.87 -6.08
N GLY A 34 0.86 54.87 -5.05
CA GLY A 34 0.70 55.80 -3.91
C GLY A 34 1.47 55.48 -2.63
N LEU A 35 2.69 56.03 -2.54
CA LEU A 35 3.38 56.54 -1.33
C LEU A 35 3.87 55.59 -0.20
N LEU A 36 5.20 55.41 -0.20
CA LEU A 36 6.14 55.90 0.83
C LEU A 36 5.88 55.54 2.32
N ALA A 37 6.61 54.54 2.81
CA ALA A 37 7.33 54.59 4.09
C ALA A 37 8.39 53.48 4.16
N LEU A 38 9.65 53.87 4.36
CA LEU A 38 10.79 52.99 4.62
C LEU A 38 10.66 52.38 6.03
N SER A 39 10.58 51.05 6.10
CA SER A 39 11.11 50.27 7.22
C SER A 39 11.76 49.02 6.67
N LEU A 40 13.11 48.98 6.71
CA LEU A 40 13.89 47.80 6.38
C LEU A 40 13.75 46.79 7.51
N VAL A 41 12.62 46.09 7.55
CA VAL A 41 12.49 44.83 8.30
C VAL A 41 13.19 43.79 7.45
N SER A 42 14.41 43.44 7.85
CA SER A 42 15.17 42.34 7.28
C SER A 42 14.45 41.03 7.59
N CYS A 43 13.48 40.69 6.75
CA CYS A 43 12.81 39.40 6.78
C CYS A 43 13.82 38.39 6.25
N GLN A 44 14.57 37.77 7.17
CA GLN A 44 15.27 36.54 6.86
C GLN A 44 14.18 35.54 6.45
N SER A 45 13.98 35.36 5.15
CA SER A 45 13.24 34.23 4.62
C SER A 45 14.04 33.00 5.01
N THR A 46 13.66 32.38 6.11
CA THR A 46 14.08 31.03 6.43
C THR A 46 13.72 30.17 5.22
N PRO A 47 14.68 29.49 4.58
CA PRO A 47 14.32 28.50 3.58
C PRO A 47 13.51 27.44 4.33
N LYS A 48 12.21 27.35 4.02
CA LYS A 48 11.38 26.17 4.33
C LYS A 48 11.94 25.01 3.50
N SER A 49 13.03 24.45 4.00
CA SER A 49 13.68 23.27 3.48
C SER A 49 13.43 22.14 4.46
N SER A 50 12.31 21.45 4.21
CA SER A 50 12.11 20.01 4.29
C SER A 50 10.62 19.81 4.56
N THR A 51 9.85 19.69 3.49
CA THR A 51 8.61 18.91 3.59
C THR A 51 9.07 17.52 4.01
N ASN A 52 8.94 17.21 5.30
CA ASN A 52 8.76 15.83 5.71
C ASN A 52 7.49 15.41 4.98
N ASP A 53 7.64 14.79 3.81
CA ASP A 53 6.54 14.14 3.12
C ASP A 53 6.07 13.02 4.05
N GLU A 54 5.12 13.37 4.91
CA GLU A 54 4.38 12.45 5.73
C GLU A 54 3.66 11.52 4.77
N LEU A 55 4.18 10.29 4.65
CA LEU A 55 3.62 9.27 3.78
C LEU A 55 2.14 9.11 4.11
N ALA A 56 1.30 9.12 3.07
CA ALA A 56 -0.13 8.83 3.23
C ALA A 56 -0.31 7.50 3.99
N SER A 57 -1.36 7.41 4.80
CA SER A 57 -1.69 6.20 5.56
C SER A 57 -2.63 5.31 4.75
N PHE A 58 -2.44 4.01 4.86
CA PHE A 58 -3.35 2.97 4.41
C PHE A 58 -4.29 2.52 5.55
N PRO A 59 -5.59 2.30 5.28
CA PRO A 59 -6.29 2.72 4.06
C PRO A 59 -6.42 4.25 4.00
N GLU A 60 -6.47 4.81 2.79
CA GLU A 60 -6.65 6.26 2.59
C GLU A 60 -8.06 6.71 3.00
N LYS A 61 -9.06 5.85 2.77
CA LYS A 61 -10.46 6.10 3.10
C LYS A 61 -10.75 5.72 4.55
N GLU A 62 -11.67 6.46 5.16
CA GLU A 62 -12.19 6.14 6.49
C GLU A 62 -12.87 4.76 6.50
N PHE A 63 -12.67 4.03 7.60
CA PHE A 63 -13.28 2.73 7.86
C PHE A 63 -13.77 2.71 9.32
N VAL A 64 -14.76 1.86 9.60
CA VAL A 64 -15.35 1.70 10.95
C VAL A 64 -15.04 0.33 11.57
N LYS A 65 -14.70 -0.66 10.73
CA LYS A 65 -14.30 -1.99 11.20
C LYS A 65 -13.32 -2.64 10.24
N VAL A 66 -12.59 -3.62 10.76
CA VAL A 66 -11.69 -4.49 9.98
C VAL A 66 -12.05 -5.93 10.27
N VAL A 67 -12.27 -6.72 9.21
CA VAL A 67 -12.52 -8.16 9.33
C VAL A 67 -11.30 -8.90 8.81
N ALA A 68 -10.78 -9.81 9.62
CA ALA A 68 -9.71 -10.73 9.28
C ALA A 68 -10.29 -12.07 8.82
N TYR A 69 -9.60 -12.73 7.89
CA TYR A 69 -10.03 -13.97 7.25
C TYR A 69 -8.91 -15.00 7.24
N ASP A 70 -9.21 -16.20 7.73
CA ASP A 70 -8.41 -17.42 7.51
C ASP A 70 -8.91 -18.06 6.21
N TYR A 71 -8.07 -18.10 5.19
CA TYR A 71 -8.40 -18.68 3.88
C TYR A 71 -7.16 -19.30 3.26
N GLU A 72 -7.30 -19.94 2.11
CA GLU A 72 -6.17 -20.49 1.36
C GLU A 72 -6.38 -20.26 -0.14
N SER A 73 -5.43 -19.61 -0.80
CA SER A 73 -5.36 -19.61 -2.26
C SER A 73 -4.04 -20.18 -2.73
N MET A 74 -4.09 -21.29 -3.47
CA MET A 74 -2.92 -21.87 -4.14
C MET A 74 -2.68 -21.22 -5.52
N GLN A 75 -3.63 -20.40 -5.98
CA GLN A 75 -3.56 -19.67 -7.25
C GLN A 75 -3.09 -18.22 -7.07
N GLY A 76 -3.00 -17.74 -5.83
CA GLY A 76 -2.61 -16.37 -5.51
C GLY A 76 -3.78 -15.38 -5.54
N ASP A 77 -5.01 -15.87 -5.55
CA ASP A 77 -6.22 -15.07 -5.46
C ASP A 77 -6.29 -14.33 -4.11
N TYR A 78 -6.81 -13.11 -4.14
CA TYR A 78 -6.93 -12.25 -2.97
C TYR A 78 -8.19 -12.58 -2.16
N ILE A 79 -8.29 -12.02 -0.96
CA ILE A 79 -9.44 -12.23 -0.08
C ILE A 79 -10.75 -11.73 -0.71
N LEU A 80 -10.73 -10.59 -1.40
CA LEU A 80 -11.81 -10.14 -2.28
C LEU A 80 -11.33 -10.11 -3.73
N ASN A 81 -12.15 -10.64 -4.63
CA ASN A 81 -11.92 -10.49 -6.07
C ASN A 81 -12.31 -9.08 -6.56
N GLU A 82 -12.14 -8.83 -7.86
CA GLU A 82 -12.44 -7.54 -8.50
C GLU A 82 -13.89 -7.08 -8.36
N ASN A 83 -14.83 -8.02 -8.15
CA ASN A 83 -16.25 -7.74 -7.93
C ASN A 83 -16.60 -7.57 -6.44
N GLY A 84 -15.60 -7.54 -5.55
CA GLY A 84 -15.80 -7.48 -4.10
C GLY A 84 -16.32 -8.79 -3.50
N VAL A 85 -16.32 -9.89 -4.25
CA VAL A 85 -16.79 -11.19 -3.75
C VAL A 85 -15.67 -11.86 -2.98
N ARG A 86 -16.02 -12.33 -1.77
CA ARG A 86 -15.12 -13.05 -0.86
C ARG A 86 -14.65 -14.37 -1.46
N HIS A 87 -13.38 -14.69 -1.23
CA HIS A 87 -12.77 -15.94 -1.68
C HIS A 87 -13.53 -17.16 -1.10
N PRO A 88 -13.81 -18.21 -1.91
CA PRO A 88 -14.63 -19.35 -1.47
C PRO A 88 -13.97 -20.25 -0.43
N SER A 89 -12.65 -20.18 -0.26
CA SER A 89 -11.90 -21.01 0.70
C SER A 89 -11.82 -20.43 2.11
N VAL A 90 -12.54 -19.33 2.41
CA VAL A 90 -12.60 -18.77 3.76
C VAL A 90 -13.11 -19.81 4.75
N LYS A 91 -12.30 -20.13 5.74
CA LYS A 91 -12.57 -21.11 6.80
C LYS A 91 -13.08 -20.45 8.07
N ALA A 92 -12.59 -19.25 8.35
CA ALA A 92 -12.98 -18.46 9.51
C ALA A 92 -12.85 -16.97 9.22
N GLU A 93 -13.64 -16.16 9.92
CA GLU A 93 -13.53 -14.71 9.93
C GLU A 93 -13.68 -14.16 11.35
N LYS A 94 -13.02 -13.04 11.63
CA LYS A 94 -13.13 -12.32 12.90
C LYS A 94 -13.02 -10.82 12.68
N GLU A 95 -13.94 -10.08 13.28
CA GLU A 95 -13.79 -8.64 13.43
C GLU A 95 -12.66 -8.34 14.43
N LEU A 96 -11.77 -7.41 14.08
CA LEU A 96 -10.63 -7.03 14.91
C LEU A 96 -11.06 -6.10 16.04
N THR A 97 -10.53 -6.31 17.24
CA THR A 97 -10.63 -5.32 18.34
C THR A 97 -9.84 -4.05 18.00
N GLU A 98 -10.08 -2.96 18.73
CA GLU A 98 -9.35 -1.70 18.53
C GLU A 98 -7.82 -1.88 18.67
N GLU A 99 -7.37 -2.68 19.64
CA GLU A 99 -5.96 -2.98 19.85
C GLU A 99 -5.36 -3.76 18.69
N GLN A 100 -6.10 -4.74 18.16
CA GLN A 100 -5.68 -5.52 16.99
C GLN A 100 -5.63 -4.65 15.73
N GLN A 101 -6.60 -3.75 15.53
CA GLN A 101 -6.59 -2.78 14.43
C GLN A 101 -5.38 -1.86 14.53
N LYS A 102 -5.06 -1.34 15.73
CA LYS A 102 -3.88 -0.50 15.96
C LYS A 102 -2.58 -1.25 15.67
N LEU A 103 -2.47 -2.51 16.10
CA LEU A 103 -1.32 -3.35 15.80
C LEU A 103 -1.17 -3.56 14.28
N LEU A 104 -2.26 -3.91 13.60
CA LEU A 104 -2.27 -4.10 12.15
C LEU A 104 -1.86 -2.81 11.41
N LEU A 105 -2.51 -1.69 11.69
CA LEU A 105 -2.27 -0.41 11.00
C LEU A 105 -0.88 0.12 11.26
N SER A 106 -0.37 0.03 12.50
CA SER A 106 1.01 0.44 12.79
C SER A 106 2.03 -0.47 12.10
N THR A 107 1.68 -1.72 11.82
CA THR A 107 2.54 -2.64 11.08
C THR A 107 2.51 -2.32 9.59
N LEU A 108 1.33 -2.20 8.97
CA LEU A 108 1.18 -1.90 7.54
C LEU A 108 1.73 -0.52 7.16
N ASN A 109 1.56 0.49 8.01
CA ASN A 109 1.97 1.87 7.67
C ASN A 109 3.41 2.23 8.06
N SER A 110 4.14 1.31 8.70
CA SER A 110 5.51 1.56 9.11
C SER A 110 6.51 1.01 8.09
N LYS A 111 7.39 1.86 7.56
CA LYS A 111 8.53 1.45 6.73
C LYS A 111 9.39 0.37 7.41
N ASN A 112 9.50 0.40 8.74
CA ASN A 112 10.32 -0.55 9.52
C ASN A 112 9.72 -1.97 9.59
N SER A 113 8.46 -2.15 9.21
CA SER A 113 7.84 -3.47 9.08
C SER A 113 8.27 -4.18 7.79
N TYR A 114 9.01 -3.51 6.93
CA TYR A 114 9.45 -3.99 5.62
C TYR A 114 10.98 -4.00 5.50
N GLY A 115 11.51 -4.46 4.37
CA GLY A 115 12.94 -4.61 4.12
C GLY A 115 13.40 -6.07 4.07
N GLY A 116 12.50 -7.03 4.15
CA GLY A 116 12.80 -8.44 3.96
C GLY A 116 12.79 -8.87 2.49
N SER A 117 13.49 -9.98 2.20
CA SER A 117 13.42 -10.63 0.90
C SER A 117 12.04 -11.26 0.67
N VAL A 118 11.62 -11.31 -0.59
CA VAL A 118 10.39 -11.98 -1.02
C VAL A 118 10.71 -13.22 -1.84
N THR A 119 9.80 -14.19 -1.81
CA THR A 119 9.85 -15.36 -2.70
C THR A 119 8.87 -15.14 -3.86
N ARG A 120 9.12 -15.75 -5.02
CA ARG A 120 8.27 -15.54 -6.22
C ARG A 120 6.86 -16.12 -6.12
N CYS A 121 6.62 -17.05 -5.20
CA CYS A 121 5.28 -17.59 -4.98
C CYS A 121 4.37 -16.54 -4.33
N PHE A 122 3.06 -16.74 -4.46
CA PHE A 122 2.07 -16.00 -3.70
C PHE A 122 0.89 -16.92 -3.38
N TYR A 123 0.90 -17.50 -2.18
CA TYR A 123 -0.15 -18.39 -1.69
C TYR A 123 -0.74 -17.80 -0.41
N PRO A 124 -1.57 -16.75 -0.53
CA PRO A 124 -2.03 -16.01 0.63
C PRO A 124 -2.94 -16.88 1.49
N ARG A 125 -2.80 -16.69 2.81
CA ARG A 125 -3.60 -17.42 3.80
C ARG A 125 -4.25 -16.57 4.90
N LEU A 126 -3.89 -15.29 4.91
CA LEU A 126 -4.44 -14.33 5.85
C LEU A 126 -4.93 -13.12 5.06
N GLY A 127 -6.19 -12.78 5.24
CA GLY A 127 -6.85 -11.65 4.60
C GLY A 127 -7.30 -10.63 5.63
N PHE A 128 -7.23 -9.35 5.28
CA PHE A 128 -7.86 -8.27 6.03
C PHE A 128 -8.69 -7.42 5.07
N VAL A 129 -9.90 -7.07 5.46
CA VAL A 129 -10.77 -6.16 4.71
C VAL A 129 -11.25 -5.05 5.63
N PHE A 130 -11.09 -3.82 5.17
CA PHE A 130 -11.48 -2.59 5.84
C PHE A 130 -12.83 -2.15 5.30
N TYR A 131 -13.82 -1.94 6.18
CA TYR A 131 -15.18 -1.58 5.79
C TYR A 131 -15.57 -0.20 6.30
N ASN A 132 -16.24 0.59 5.46
CA ASN A 132 -16.83 1.87 5.86
C ASN A 132 -18.15 1.68 6.64
N ALA A 133 -18.77 2.79 7.05
CA ALA A 133 -20.05 2.78 7.77
C ALA A 133 -21.23 2.20 6.96
N ALA A 134 -21.11 2.12 5.63
CA ALA A 134 -22.08 1.51 4.73
C ALA A 134 -21.81 0.01 4.48
N ASP A 135 -20.85 -0.58 5.20
CA ASP A 135 -20.41 -1.97 5.04
C ASP A 135 -19.78 -2.27 3.67
N GLU A 136 -19.23 -1.25 3.01
CA GLU A 136 -18.53 -1.39 1.74
C GLU A 136 -17.01 -1.52 1.97
N PRO A 137 -16.32 -2.39 1.23
CA PRO A 137 -14.87 -2.54 1.33
C PRO A 137 -14.16 -1.29 0.79
N VAL A 138 -13.33 -0.69 1.63
CA VAL A 138 -12.51 0.49 1.27
C VAL A 138 -11.01 0.17 1.18
N GLY A 139 -10.62 -1.01 1.63
CA GLY A 139 -9.26 -1.53 1.49
C GLY A 139 -9.22 -3.03 1.76
N GLN A 140 -8.24 -3.71 1.17
CA GLN A 140 -7.94 -5.11 1.48
C GLN A 140 -6.44 -5.39 1.48
N VAL A 141 -6.04 -6.39 2.26
CA VAL A 141 -4.67 -6.92 2.29
C VAL A 141 -4.73 -8.44 2.30
N SER A 142 -3.98 -9.08 1.42
CA SER A 142 -3.79 -10.53 1.37
C SER A 142 -2.33 -10.85 1.64
N ILE A 143 -2.06 -11.68 2.65
CA ILE A 143 -0.72 -11.95 3.16
C ILE A 143 -0.34 -13.40 2.90
N CYS A 144 0.85 -13.60 2.34
CA CYS A 144 1.51 -14.90 2.25
C CYS A 144 2.77 -14.92 3.12
N PHE A 145 2.72 -15.63 4.27
CA PHE A 145 3.86 -15.75 5.17
C PHE A 145 5.03 -16.55 4.57
N GLN A 146 4.74 -17.59 3.79
CA GLN A 146 5.74 -18.36 3.02
C GLN A 146 6.53 -17.48 2.04
N CYS A 147 5.81 -16.56 1.42
CA CYS A 147 6.33 -15.68 0.39
C CYS A 147 6.99 -14.42 0.98
N ASN A 148 6.77 -14.19 2.28
CA ASN A 148 7.19 -13.02 3.03
C ASN A 148 6.71 -11.69 2.41
N GLN A 149 5.52 -11.69 1.82
CA GLN A 149 4.95 -10.53 1.13
C GLN A 149 3.43 -10.48 1.25
N GLN A 150 2.89 -9.32 0.93
CA GLN A 150 1.46 -9.06 0.83
C GLN A 150 1.12 -8.36 -0.48
N VAL A 151 -0.15 -8.46 -0.86
CA VAL A 151 -0.77 -7.60 -1.86
C VAL A 151 -1.90 -6.82 -1.20
N ALA A 152 -1.97 -5.53 -1.49
CA ALA A 152 -3.00 -4.64 -0.98
C ALA A 152 -3.73 -3.92 -2.12
N GLY A 153 -5.00 -3.62 -1.89
CA GLY A 153 -5.81 -2.75 -2.74
C GLY A 153 -6.59 -1.77 -1.86
N PRO A 154 -6.34 -0.45 -1.92
CA PRO A 154 -5.26 0.23 -2.64
C PRO A 154 -3.84 -0.16 -2.16
N GLN A 155 -2.80 0.32 -2.85
CA GLN A 155 -1.41 0.07 -2.45
C GLN A 155 -1.09 0.72 -1.09
N ILE A 156 -0.17 0.11 -0.35
CA ILE A 156 0.29 0.63 0.95
C ILE A 156 1.46 1.61 0.70
N PRO A 157 1.34 2.89 1.06
CA PRO A 157 2.36 3.90 0.73
C PRO A 157 3.74 3.60 1.31
N ALA A 158 3.81 3.00 2.51
CA ALA A 158 5.08 2.59 3.12
C ALA A 158 5.83 1.55 2.27
N GLN A 159 5.11 0.60 1.65
CA GLN A 159 5.70 -0.41 0.77
C GLN A 159 6.05 0.18 -0.61
N GLU A 160 5.17 1.03 -1.16
CA GLU A 160 5.38 1.71 -2.43
C GLU A 160 6.64 2.59 -2.41
N ALA A 161 6.87 3.31 -1.30
CA ALA A 161 8.07 4.11 -1.13
C ALA A 161 9.36 3.28 -1.17
N LEU A 162 9.37 2.10 -0.54
CA LEU A 162 10.52 1.19 -0.60
C LEU A 162 10.75 0.64 -2.01
N LEU A 163 9.66 0.32 -2.72
CA LEU A 163 9.76 -0.11 -4.11
C LEU A 163 10.37 0.98 -5.00
N ALA A 164 9.95 2.23 -4.84
CA ALA A 164 10.49 3.38 -5.57
C ALA A 164 11.98 3.63 -5.26
N GLU A 165 12.41 3.32 -4.03
CA GLU A 165 13.81 3.39 -3.59
C GLU A 165 14.65 2.14 -4.02
N GLY A 166 14.04 1.17 -4.70
CA GLY A 166 14.70 -0.09 -5.09
C GLY A 166 15.04 -1.01 -3.92
N GLN A 167 14.39 -0.82 -2.77
CA GLN A 167 14.59 -1.61 -1.55
C GLN A 167 13.72 -2.88 -1.55
N PRO A 168 14.10 -3.91 -0.77
CA PRO A 168 13.25 -5.08 -0.57
C PRO A 168 11.91 -4.71 0.08
N ILE A 169 10.81 -5.23 -0.48
CA ILE A 169 9.44 -4.89 -0.07
C ILE A 169 8.76 -5.94 0.81
N GLY A 170 9.44 -7.05 1.08
CA GLY A 170 8.93 -8.10 1.96
C GLY A 170 8.96 -7.66 3.42
N TYR A 171 8.28 -8.41 4.28
CA TYR A 171 8.26 -8.10 5.71
C TYR A 171 9.65 -8.26 6.34
N SER A 172 10.05 -7.29 7.15
CA SER A 172 11.20 -7.45 8.06
C SER A 172 10.89 -8.51 9.11
N PRO A 173 11.89 -9.03 9.85
CA PRO A 173 11.64 -9.95 10.97
C PRO A 173 10.62 -9.38 11.97
N LEU A 174 10.72 -8.08 12.29
CA LEU A 174 9.80 -7.38 13.18
C LEU A 174 8.38 -7.28 12.61
N GLY A 175 8.24 -6.90 11.34
CA GLY A 175 6.93 -6.80 10.70
C GLY A 175 6.24 -8.16 10.60
N ARG A 176 7.01 -9.20 10.27
CA ARG A 176 6.52 -10.59 10.22
C ARG A 176 6.08 -11.08 11.59
N GLU A 177 6.88 -10.88 12.64
CA GLU A 177 6.55 -11.27 14.02
C GLU A 177 5.20 -10.68 14.46
N LYS A 178 5.00 -9.36 14.30
CA LYS A 178 3.74 -8.69 14.67
C LYS A 178 2.51 -9.26 13.94
N LEU A 179 2.66 -9.62 12.67
CA LEU A 179 1.57 -10.20 11.88
C LEU A 179 1.28 -11.66 12.29
N LEU A 180 2.32 -12.41 12.65
CA LEU A 180 2.17 -13.77 13.20
C LEU A 180 1.47 -13.73 14.56
N GLU A 181 1.88 -12.83 15.45
CA GLU A 181 1.22 -12.60 16.74
C GLU A 181 -0.25 -12.23 16.56
N LEU A 182 -0.55 -11.31 15.64
CA LEU A 182 -1.92 -10.94 15.32
C LEU A 182 -2.72 -12.15 14.82
N CYS A 183 -2.19 -12.91 13.86
CA CYS A 183 -2.83 -14.11 13.33
C CYS A 183 -3.11 -15.15 14.44
N GLN A 184 -2.14 -15.38 15.31
CA GLN A 184 -2.27 -16.32 16.43
C GLN A 184 -3.32 -15.83 17.45
N SER A 185 -3.35 -14.53 17.74
CA SER A 185 -4.37 -13.93 18.62
C SER A 185 -5.80 -14.09 18.09
N LEU A 186 -5.95 -14.20 16.77
CA LEU A 186 -7.22 -14.48 16.10
C LEU A 186 -7.59 -15.97 16.16
N GLY A 187 -6.70 -16.84 16.64
CA GLY A 187 -6.93 -18.29 16.67
C GLY A 187 -7.05 -18.91 15.29
N PHE A 188 -6.43 -18.29 14.28
CA PHE A 188 -6.39 -18.82 12.92
C PHE A 188 -5.36 -19.95 12.82
N SER A 189 -5.61 -20.86 11.88
CA SER A 189 -4.86 -22.10 11.76
C SER A 189 -3.58 -21.95 10.93
N ASN A 190 -3.61 -21.03 9.98
CA ASN A 190 -2.58 -20.84 8.94
C ASN A 190 -1.46 -19.84 9.28
N CYS A 191 -1.18 -19.58 10.56
CA CYS A 191 -0.24 -18.54 10.94
C CYS A 191 1.23 -18.93 10.71
N ASN A 192 1.61 -20.20 10.92
CA ASN A 192 3.01 -20.62 10.93
C ASN A 192 3.48 -21.30 9.63
N GLU A 193 2.67 -21.22 8.57
CA GLU A 193 2.97 -21.91 7.31
C GLU A 193 3.89 -21.15 6.37
#